data_AF-A0A4Q3UFA7-F1
#
_entry.id   AF-A0A4Q3UFA7-F1
#
_cell.length_a   1.000
_cell.length_b   1.000
_cell.length_c   1.000
_cell.angle_alpha   90.00
_cell.angle_beta   90.00
_cell.angle_gamma   90.00
#
_symmetry.space_group_name_H-M   'P 1'
#
loop_
_entity.id
_entity.type
_entity.pdbx_description
1 polymer ?
#
loop_
_entity_poly.entity_id
_entity_poly.type
_entity_poly.pdbx_seq_one_letter_code
_entity_poly.pdbx_strand_id
1 'polypeptide(L)'
;MPQRSSDLVETYVARALGVGALAIVVIALSVFMFIFRGDSGTALAVVLGIIGAACLVYALYSFAKSRSVTAHTVKCPMCGAVNGFLEAPLTDVTCQECHRMIPIENGTILPLKQVSCGSCGESNWYSDRTKVLLCEACGREIAIARGGDTTWDGRPAYAVQDDSRPYEVVLVAFGQNSDGLIDALQHSLGRSRVQIKDLMGQLPAVLVTNVPRQKAEILRNELSQHGAAVEARPLA
;
A
#
# COMPACT_ATOMS: atom_id res chain seq x y z
N MET A 1 9.02 8.31 -16.65
CA MET A 1 9.16 8.55 -15.20
C MET A 1 10.63 8.78 -14.91
N PRO A 2 10.99 9.83 -14.16
CA PRO A 2 12.38 10.14 -13.86
C PRO A 2 13.02 8.96 -13.12
N GLN A 3 14.16 8.50 -13.61
CA GLN A 3 14.89 7.39 -13.00
C GLN A 3 15.51 7.84 -11.66
N ARG A 4 15.33 7.00 -10.65
CA ARG A 4 15.84 7.22 -9.30
C ARG A 4 17.35 7.03 -9.29
N SER A 5 18.06 7.90 -8.58
CA SER A 5 19.51 7.76 -8.45
C SER A 5 19.86 6.57 -7.54
N SER A 6 19.03 6.27 -6.54
CA SER A 6 19.19 5.10 -5.65
C SER A 6 19.25 3.79 -6.42
N ASP A 7 18.31 3.58 -7.33
CA ASP A 7 18.12 2.30 -8.02
C ASP A 7 19.28 2.04 -9.01
N LEU A 8 19.79 3.10 -9.64
CA LEU A 8 21.00 3.00 -10.45
C LEU A 8 22.24 2.74 -9.61
N VAL A 9 22.41 3.43 -8.47
CA VAL A 9 23.54 3.19 -7.56
C VAL A 9 23.51 1.75 -7.07
N GLU A 10 22.35 1.23 -6.66
CA GLU A 10 22.17 -0.15 -6.23
C GLU A 10 22.52 -1.13 -7.34
N THR A 11 22.09 -0.86 -8.57
CA THR A 11 22.43 -1.71 -9.73
C THR A 11 23.93 -1.72 -10.03
N TYR A 12 24.58 -0.55 -9.99
CA TYR A 12 26.03 -0.45 -10.19
C TYR A 12 26.81 -1.13 -9.06
N VAL A 13 26.38 -0.97 -7.81
CA VAL A 13 27.01 -1.59 -6.63
C VAL A 13 26.82 -3.10 -6.64
N ALA A 14 25.61 -3.61 -6.93
CA ALA A 14 25.34 -5.04 -7.03
C ALA A 14 26.18 -5.70 -8.11
N ARG A 15 26.30 -5.07 -9.29
CA ARG A 15 27.18 -5.55 -10.37
C ARG A 15 28.66 -5.50 -9.97
N ALA A 16 29.10 -4.41 -9.33
CA ALA A 16 30.48 -4.28 -8.87
C ALA A 16 30.85 -5.33 -7.82
N LEU A 17 29.95 -5.61 -6.86
CA LEU A 17 30.13 -6.65 -5.84
C LEU A 17 30.15 -8.05 -6.45
N GLY A 18 29.19 -8.36 -7.34
CA GLY A 18 29.13 -9.67 -7.99
C GLY A 18 30.36 -9.98 -8.85
N VAL A 19 30.75 -9.04 -9.72
CA VAL A 19 31.95 -9.20 -10.57
C VAL A 19 33.23 -9.17 -9.73
N GLY A 20 33.29 -8.34 -8.70
CA GLY A 20 34.43 -8.24 -7.79
C GLY A 20 34.66 -9.53 -6.99
N ALA A 21 33.60 -10.13 -6.45
CA ALA A 21 33.70 -11.40 -5.73
C ALA A 21 34.19 -12.54 -6.65
N LEU A 22 33.63 -12.62 -7.87
CA LEU A 22 34.08 -13.60 -8.86
C LEU A 22 35.56 -13.39 -9.24
N ALA A 23 35.98 -12.14 -9.44
CA ALA A 23 37.37 -11.81 -9.75
C ALA A 23 38.34 -12.30 -8.67
N ILE A 24 37.99 -12.12 -7.40
CA ILE A 24 38.81 -12.59 -6.26
C ILE A 24 38.95 -14.11 -6.28
N VAL A 25 37.85 -14.85 -6.51
CA VAL A 25 37.87 -16.32 -6.59
C VAL A 25 38.74 -16.80 -7.76
N VAL A 26 38.61 -16.18 -8.93
CA VAL A 26 39.40 -16.51 -10.13
C VAL A 26 40.89 -16.23 -9.92
N ILE A 27 41.24 -15.10 -9.29
CA ILE A 27 42.62 -14.78 -8.95
C ILE A 27 43.17 -15.77 -7.92
N ALA A 28 42.40 -16.12 -6.89
CA ALA A 28 42.81 -17.10 -5.89
C ALA A 28 43.08 -18.49 -6.51
N LEU A 29 42.22 -18.94 -7.44
CA LEU A 29 42.43 -20.17 -8.20
C LEU A 29 43.66 -20.11 -9.10
N SER A 30 43.88 -18.98 -9.78
CA SER A 30 45.08 -18.75 -10.59
C SER A 30 46.36 -18.86 -9.74
N VAL A 31 46.40 -18.19 -8.58
CA VAL A 31 47.53 -18.23 -7.64
C VAL A 31 47.74 -19.64 -7.09
N PHE A 32 46.66 -20.33 -6.71
CA PHE A 32 46.72 -21.70 -6.22
C PHE A 32 47.32 -22.66 -7.26
N MET A 33 46.85 -22.59 -8.52
CA MET A 33 47.40 -23.38 -9.62
C MET A 33 48.87 -23.04 -9.92
N PHE A 34 49.28 -21.79 -9.70
CA PHE A 34 50.67 -21.37 -9.89
C PHE A 34 51.61 -21.89 -8.79
N ILE A 35 51.11 -22.04 -7.55
CA ILE A 35 51.88 -22.58 -6.42
C ILE A 35 52.02 -24.11 -6.53
N PHE A 36 50.94 -24.82 -6.84
CA PHE A 36 50.91 -26.29 -6.91
C PHE A 36 51.37 -26.86 -8.27
N ARG A 37 52.38 -26.25 -8.88
CA ARG A 37 52.97 -26.55 -10.20
C ARG A 37 52.89 -28.03 -10.62
N GLY A 38 51.85 -28.37 -11.39
CA GLY A 38 51.87 -29.49 -12.32
C GLY A 38 52.33 -28.99 -13.69
N ASP A 39 53.17 -29.76 -14.38
CA ASP A 39 53.88 -29.36 -15.62
C ASP A 39 52.94 -28.84 -16.75
N SER A 40 51.64 -29.16 -16.70
CA SER A 40 50.61 -28.75 -17.66
C SER A 40 49.73 -27.57 -17.24
N GLY A 41 49.83 -27.07 -16.01
CA GLY A 41 48.88 -26.09 -15.43
C GLY A 41 49.23 -24.61 -15.61
N THR A 42 50.45 -24.30 -16.06
CA THR A 42 51.00 -22.93 -16.04
C THR A 42 50.31 -21.98 -17.02
N ALA A 43 50.00 -22.45 -18.24
CA ALA A 43 49.32 -21.64 -19.25
C ALA A 43 47.89 -21.26 -18.82
N LEU A 44 47.14 -22.21 -18.25
CA LEU A 44 45.78 -21.97 -17.76
C LEU A 44 45.77 -20.98 -16.58
N ALA A 45 46.73 -21.11 -15.66
CA ALA A 45 46.87 -20.20 -14.53
C ALA A 45 47.10 -18.75 -14.97
N VAL A 46 47.93 -18.52 -16.00
CA VAL A 46 48.19 -17.18 -16.55
C VAL A 46 46.93 -16.59 -17.19
N VAL A 47 46.19 -17.37 -17.99
CA VAL A 47 44.94 -16.91 -18.62
C VAL A 47 43.90 -16.53 -17.57
N LEU A 48 43.70 -17.37 -16.54
CA LEU A 48 42.81 -17.08 -15.42
C LEU A 48 43.24 -15.81 -14.66
N GLY A 49 44.54 -15.62 -14.48
CA GLY A 49 45.09 -14.42 -13.82
C GLY A 49 44.77 -13.14 -14.59
N ILE A 50 44.92 -13.14 -15.91
CA ILE A 50 44.60 -11.98 -16.77
C ILE A 50 43.10 -11.68 -16.73
N ILE A 51 42.25 -12.70 -16.84
CA ILE A 51 40.79 -12.55 -16.78
C ILE A 51 40.37 -12.00 -15.41
N GLY A 52 40.91 -12.56 -14.32
CA GLY A 52 40.64 -12.11 -12.96
C GLY A 52 41.04 -10.65 -12.74
N ALA A 53 42.22 -10.25 -13.22
CA ALA A 53 42.68 -8.87 -13.14
C ALA A 53 41.79 -7.91 -13.94
N ALA A 54 41.38 -8.28 -15.16
CA ALA A 54 40.46 -7.48 -15.97
C ALA A 54 39.09 -7.30 -15.30
N CYS A 55 38.53 -8.37 -14.72
CA CYS A 55 37.29 -8.30 -13.95
C CYS A 55 37.41 -7.41 -12.71
N LEU A 56 38.55 -7.47 -12.01
CA LEU A 56 38.83 -6.63 -10.84
C LEU A 56 38.86 -5.13 -11.22
N VAL A 57 39.55 -4.78 -12.31
CA VAL A 57 39.62 -3.41 -12.84
C VAL A 57 38.22 -2.92 -13.22
N TYR A 58 37.42 -3.74 -13.88
CA TYR A 58 36.04 -3.40 -14.24
C TYR A 58 35.13 -3.19 -13.02
N ALA A 59 35.29 -4.00 -11.97
CA ALA A 59 34.56 -3.85 -10.71
C ALA A 59 34.92 -2.53 -10.02
N LEU A 60 36.21 -2.19 -9.96
CA LEU A 60 36.68 -0.91 -9.41
C LEU A 60 36.18 0.29 -10.21
N TYR A 61 36.17 0.22 -11.54
CA TYR A 61 35.62 1.27 -12.40
C TYR A 61 34.12 1.47 -12.16
N SER A 62 33.36 0.38 -12.07
CA SER A 62 31.92 0.44 -11.81
C SER A 62 31.62 1.04 -10.42
N PHE A 63 32.45 0.72 -9.43
CA PHE A 63 32.35 1.31 -8.08
C PHE A 63 32.75 2.78 -8.06
N ALA A 64 33.77 3.19 -8.81
CA ALA A 64 34.13 4.60 -8.93
C ALA A 64 33.01 5.41 -9.62
N LYS A 65 32.37 4.84 -10.65
CA LYS A 65 31.27 5.47 -11.38
C LYS A 65 29.99 5.62 -10.54
N SER A 66 29.73 4.75 -9.56
CA SER A 66 28.58 4.91 -8.67
C SER A 66 28.70 6.15 -7.78
N ARG A 67 29.93 6.57 -7.45
CA ARG A 67 30.18 7.78 -6.66
C ARG A 67 29.98 9.09 -7.43
N SER A 68 30.08 9.06 -8.75
CA SER A 68 29.92 10.26 -9.60
C SER A 68 28.47 10.55 -10.01
N VAL A 69 27.50 9.79 -9.49
CA VAL A 69 26.08 10.00 -9.81
C VAL A 69 25.58 11.22 -9.04
N THR A 70 25.51 12.37 -9.72
CA THR A 70 24.90 13.59 -9.18
C THR A 70 23.40 13.39 -8.99
N ALA A 71 22.92 13.54 -7.76
CA ALA A 71 21.51 13.41 -7.43
C ALA A 71 20.84 14.79 -7.27
N HIS A 72 19.81 15.05 -8.07
CA HIS A 72 18.85 16.11 -7.83
C HIS A 72 17.94 15.73 -6.66
N THR A 73 17.95 16.52 -5.60
CA THR A 73 17.21 16.24 -4.38
C THR A 73 15.86 16.96 -4.37
N VAL A 74 14.78 16.22 -4.13
CA VAL A 74 13.42 16.75 -3.95
C VAL A 74 12.95 16.42 -2.54
N LYS A 75 12.66 17.46 -1.74
CA LYS A 75 12.11 17.29 -0.39
C LYS A 75 10.61 17.03 -0.47
N CYS A 76 10.16 15.97 0.18
CA CYS A 76 8.75 15.62 0.25
C CYS A 76 8.00 16.64 1.14
N PRO A 77 6.95 17.32 0.64
CA PRO A 77 6.16 18.26 1.43
C PRO A 77 5.29 17.58 2.52
N MET A 78 5.07 16.27 2.42
CA MET A 78 4.20 15.53 3.35
C MET A 78 4.97 14.97 4.55
N CYS A 79 6.03 14.19 4.31
CA CYS A 79 6.82 13.56 5.38
C CYS A 79 8.18 14.24 5.64
N GLY A 80 8.59 15.20 4.81
CA GLY A 80 9.88 15.89 4.95
C GLY A 80 11.10 15.10 4.45
N ALA A 81 10.93 13.84 4.03
CA ALA A 81 12.02 13.01 3.52
C ALA A 81 12.62 13.57 2.21
N VAL A 82 13.91 13.36 1.99
CA VAL A 82 14.63 13.83 0.79
C VAL A 82 14.75 12.67 -0.20
N ASN A 83 14.17 12.84 -1.39
CA ASN A 83 14.24 11.85 -2.46
C ASN A 83 15.30 12.29 -3.49
N GLY A 84 16.18 11.37 -3.89
CA GLY A 84 17.24 11.63 -4.89
C GLY A 84 16.88 11.09 -6.28
N PHE A 85 17.00 11.93 -7.30
CA PHE A 85 16.74 11.60 -8.71
C PHE A 85 17.95 11.95 -9.58
N LEU A 86 18.11 11.29 -10.71
CA LEU A 86 19.21 11.56 -11.65
C LEU A 86 19.03 12.85 -12.44
N GLU A 87 17.77 13.22 -12.65
CA GLU A 87 17.35 14.38 -13.41
C GLU A 87 16.26 15.10 -12.62
N ALA A 88 16.11 16.40 -12.87
CA ALA A 88 15.01 17.17 -12.29
C ALA A 88 13.66 16.56 -12.75
N PRO A 89 12.81 16.07 -11.83
CA PRO A 89 11.54 15.48 -12.20
C PRO A 89 10.61 16.57 -12.76
N LEU A 90 10.12 16.38 -13.99
CA LEU A 90 9.14 17.28 -14.62
C LEU A 90 7.69 16.86 -14.37
N THR A 91 7.49 15.62 -13.93
CA THR A 91 6.19 14.98 -13.69
C THR A 91 6.10 14.51 -12.25
N ASP A 92 4.88 14.17 -11.82
CA ASP A 92 4.61 13.62 -10.49
C ASP A 92 5.52 12.44 -10.14
N VAL A 93 5.97 12.39 -8.89
CA VAL A 93 6.88 11.34 -8.38
C VAL A 93 6.38 10.79 -7.05
N THR A 94 6.58 9.50 -6.82
CA THR A 94 6.22 8.87 -5.54
C THR A 94 7.37 8.97 -4.55
N CYS A 95 7.08 9.46 -3.34
CA CYS A 95 8.04 9.50 -2.23
C CYS A 95 8.41 8.09 -1.76
N GLN A 96 9.67 7.86 -1.39
CA GLN A 96 10.14 6.55 -0.91
C GLN A 96 9.67 6.23 0.52
N GLU A 97 9.59 7.23 1.38
CA GLU A 97 9.29 7.01 2.81
C GLU A 97 7.80 6.81 3.07
N CYS A 98 6.96 7.70 2.55
CA CYS A 98 5.52 7.66 2.80
C CYS A 98 4.71 7.04 1.66
N HIS A 99 5.36 6.67 0.55
CA HIS A 99 4.71 6.12 -0.66
C HIS A 99 3.61 7.01 -1.27
N ARG A 100 3.52 8.28 -0.86
CA ARG A 100 2.57 9.24 -1.40
C ARG A 100 3.12 9.91 -2.66
N MET A 101 2.24 10.27 -3.57
CA MET A 101 2.57 10.98 -4.80
C MET A 101 2.81 12.46 -4.51
N ILE A 102 3.98 12.97 -4.90
CA ILE A 102 4.34 14.39 -4.85
C ILE A 102 3.93 15.00 -6.20
N PRO A 103 2.94 15.90 -6.22
CA PRO A 103 2.51 16.54 -7.45
C PRO A 103 3.54 17.59 -7.89
N ILE A 104 4.02 17.47 -9.11
CA ILE A 104 5.03 18.35 -9.71
C ILE A 104 4.49 18.89 -11.03
N GLU A 105 4.76 20.15 -11.30
CA GLU A 105 4.40 20.81 -12.56
C GLU A 105 5.59 21.62 -13.05
N ASN A 106 6.09 21.26 -14.24
CA ASN A 106 7.24 21.94 -14.88
C ASN A 106 8.47 22.06 -13.95
N GLY A 107 8.73 21.03 -13.14
CA GLY A 107 9.85 21.01 -12.19
C GLY A 107 9.60 21.74 -10.86
N THR A 108 8.44 22.34 -10.68
CA THR A 108 8.03 22.98 -9.42
C THR A 108 7.07 22.09 -8.64
N ILE A 109 7.28 21.97 -7.33
CA ILE A 109 6.38 21.21 -6.46
C ILE A 109 5.12 22.04 -6.25
N LEU A 110 3.95 21.48 -6.55
CA LEU A 110 2.69 22.16 -6.30
C LEU A 110 2.44 22.29 -4.78
N PRO A 111 1.88 23.43 -4.33
CA PRO A 111 1.56 23.61 -2.91
C PRO A 111 0.49 22.60 -2.49
N LEU A 112 0.77 21.89 -1.38
CA LEU A 112 -0.19 20.99 -0.76
C LEU A 112 -0.94 21.71 0.35
N LYS A 113 -2.24 21.44 0.43
CA LYS A 113 -3.13 21.88 1.50
C LYS A 113 -3.51 20.66 2.33
N GLN A 114 -3.61 20.84 3.65
CA GLN A 114 -4.00 19.79 4.59
C GLN A 114 -5.45 20.01 5.03
N VAL A 115 -6.23 18.93 5.06
CA VAL A 115 -7.61 18.93 5.54
C VAL A 115 -7.86 17.69 6.40
N SER A 116 -8.54 17.87 7.52
CA SER A 116 -8.95 16.75 8.37
C SER A 116 -10.29 16.20 7.88
N CYS A 117 -10.41 14.87 7.86
CA CYS A 117 -11.67 14.23 7.52
C CYS A 117 -12.73 14.52 8.59
N GLY A 118 -13.90 15.06 8.22
CA GLY A 118 -14.98 15.34 9.17
C GLY A 118 -15.59 14.10 9.82
N SER A 119 -15.35 12.90 9.27
CA SER A 119 -15.93 11.64 9.80
C SER A 119 -14.99 10.89 10.76
N CYS A 120 -13.70 10.78 10.45
CA CYS A 120 -12.75 10.01 11.27
C CYS A 120 -11.63 10.88 11.88
N GLY A 121 -11.53 12.16 11.51
CA GLY A 121 -10.49 13.07 11.98
C GLY A 121 -9.12 12.93 11.30
N GLU A 122 -8.94 11.94 10.42
CA GLU A 122 -7.65 11.66 9.77
C GLU A 122 -7.18 12.82 8.87
N SER A 123 -5.88 13.11 8.89
CA SER A 123 -5.29 14.16 8.06
C SER A 123 -5.10 13.67 6.64
N ASN A 124 -5.61 14.45 5.68
CA ASN A 124 -5.48 14.18 4.26
C ASN A 124 -4.86 15.40 3.57
N TRP A 125 -4.10 15.16 2.50
CA TRP A 125 -3.41 16.21 1.74
C TRP A 125 -3.95 16.25 0.32
N TYR A 126 -4.09 17.44 -0.24
CA TYR A 126 -4.52 17.64 -1.62
C TYR A 126 -3.75 18.80 -2.27
N SER A 127 -3.69 18.78 -3.59
CA SER A 127 -3.17 19.89 -4.40
C SER A 127 -4.30 20.54 -5.18
N ASP A 128 -4.01 21.68 -5.81
CA ASP A 128 -4.99 22.37 -6.67
C ASP A 128 -5.39 21.53 -7.90
N ARG A 129 -4.61 20.50 -8.25
CA ARG A 129 -4.92 19.53 -9.32
C ARG A 129 -5.95 18.47 -8.90
N THR A 130 -6.11 18.25 -7.59
CA THR A 130 -7.02 17.22 -7.06
C THR A 130 -8.48 17.59 -7.36
N LYS A 131 -9.20 16.68 -8.02
CA LYS A 131 -10.64 16.85 -8.34
C LYS A 131 -11.55 16.37 -7.22
N VAL A 132 -11.22 15.22 -6.66
CA VAL A 132 -11.96 14.57 -5.58
C VAL A 132 -10.93 14.08 -4.59
N LEU A 133 -11.14 14.36 -3.31
CA LEU A 133 -10.29 13.87 -2.23
C LEU A 133 -11.05 12.78 -1.47
N LEU A 134 -10.50 11.57 -1.43
CA LEU A 134 -11.01 10.48 -0.61
C LEU A 134 -10.14 10.38 0.64
N CYS A 135 -10.78 10.15 1.79
CA CYS A 135 -10.08 9.87 3.03
C CYS A 135 -9.35 8.54 2.93
N GLU A 136 -8.04 8.53 3.22
CA GLU A 136 -7.23 7.30 3.17
C GLU A 136 -7.64 6.26 4.22
N ALA A 137 -8.20 6.70 5.35
CA ALA A 137 -8.60 5.80 6.44
C ALA A 137 -10.00 5.22 6.26
N CYS A 138 -11.00 6.03 5.90
CA CYS A 138 -12.41 5.61 5.84
C CYS A 138 -12.99 5.54 4.42
N GLY A 139 -12.23 5.93 3.41
CA GLY A 139 -12.65 5.90 2.00
C GLY A 139 -13.76 6.89 1.64
N ARG A 140 -14.16 7.79 2.55
CA ARG A 140 -15.21 8.79 2.31
C ARG A 140 -14.66 10.02 1.61
N GLU A 141 -15.47 10.61 0.74
CA GLU A 141 -15.14 11.87 0.08
C GLU A 141 -15.08 13.02 1.09
N ILE A 142 -14.00 13.81 1.01
CA ILE A 142 -13.78 15.02 1.80
C ILE A 142 -14.07 16.21 0.90
N ALA A 143 -15.01 17.05 1.32
CA ALA A 143 -15.32 18.29 0.63
C ALA A 143 -14.12 19.25 0.71
N ILE A 144 -13.56 19.60 -0.44
CA ILE A 144 -12.48 20.59 -0.58
C ILE A 144 -13.06 21.89 -1.14
N ALA A 145 -12.90 22.99 -0.40
CA ALA A 145 -13.31 24.30 -0.89
C ALA A 145 -12.31 24.76 -1.96
N ARG A 146 -12.78 24.89 -3.21
CA ARG A 146 -12.00 25.54 -4.27
C ARG A 146 -12.20 27.04 -4.16
N GLY A 147 -11.10 27.80 -4.13
CA GLY A 147 -11.17 29.25 -4.22
C GLY A 147 -11.75 29.66 -5.58
N GLY A 148 -13.01 30.06 -5.59
CA GLY A 148 -13.67 30.66 -6.75
C GLY A 148 -15.04 30.07 -7.13
N ASP A 149 -15.38 28.87 -6.67
CA ASP A 149 -16.66 28.23 -7.00
C ASP A 149 -17.39 27.86 -5.70
N THR A 150 -18.32 28.72 -5.29
CA THR A 150 -19.12 28.56 -4.08
C THR A 150 -20.28 27.57 -4.25
N THR A 151 -20.44 26.94 -5.41
CA THR A 151 -21.39 25.85 -5.58
C THR A 151 -20.73 24.52 -5.20
N TRP A 152 -20.61 24.31 -3.89
CA TRP A 152 -20.58 22.96 -3.35
C TRP A 152 -22.02 22.51 -3.17
N ASP A 153 -22.54 21.75 -4.12
CA ASP A 153 -23.90 21.18 -4.12
C ASP A 153 -24.06 20.03 -3.12
N GLY A 154 -23.10 19.83 -2.22
CA GLY A 154 -23.20 18.86 -1.12
C GLY A 154 -23.21 17.40 -1.55
N ARG A 155 -23.12 17.13 -2.86
CA ARG A 155 -23.24 15.81 -3.44
C ARG A 155 -21.84 15.25 -3.74
N PRO A 156 -21.42 14.17 -3.05
CA PRO A 156 -20.22 13.46 -3.46
C PRO A 156 -20.38 12.98 -4.90
N ALA A 157 -19.47 13.37 -5.79
CA ALA A 157 -19.59 13.11 -7.22
C ALA A 157 -19.54 11.60 -7.56
N TYR A 158 -19.05 10.79 -6.61
CA TYR A 158 -18.86 9.34 -6.79
C TYR A 158 -19.16 8.50 -5.54
N ALA A 159 -19.85 9.02 -4.51
CA ALA A 159 -20.31 8.12 -3.45
C ALA A 159 -21.35 7.17 -4.04
N VAL A 160 -21.16 5.88 -3.80
CA VAL A 160 -22.26 4.90 -3.83
C VAL A 160 -23.40 5.54 -3.04
N GLN A 161 -24.48 5.90 -3.73
CA GLN A 161 -25.70 6.32 -3.04
C GLN A 161 -26.12 5.11 -2.23
N ASP A 162 -25.86 5.13 -0.93
CA ASP A 162 -26.43 4.15 -0.02
C ASP A 162 -27.94 4.18 -0.26
N ASP A 163 -28.51 3.01 -0.60
CA ASP A 163 -29.94 2.89 -0.82
C ASP A 163 -30.64 3.29 0.48
N SER A 164 -31.24 4.48 0.49
CA SER A 164 -31.94 5.05 1.64
C SER A 164 -33.21 4.28 2.02
N ARG A 165 -33.55 3.23 1.28
CA ARG A 165 -34.65 2.34 1.62
C ARG A 165 -34.42 1.69 2.98
N PRO A 166 -35.44 1.63 3.84
CA PRO A 166 -35.37 0.90 5.09
C PRO A 166 -35.30 -0.60 4.79
N TYR A 167 -34.43 -1.33 5.50
CA TYR A 167 -34.31 -2.78 5.43
C TYR A 167 -34.77 -3.41 6.75
N GLU A 168 -35.26 -4.64 6.66
CA GLU A 168 -35.46 -5.54 7.79
C GLU A 168 -34.44 -6.68 7.74
N VAL A 169 -33.99 -7.12 8.91
CA VAL A 169 -33.06 -8.23 9.08
C VAL A 169 -33.82 -9.40 9.70
N VAL A 170 -33.93 -10.50 8.96
CA VAL A 170 -34.68 -11.69 9.34
C VAL A 170 -33.73 -12.85 9.58
N LEU A 171 -33.82 -13.48 10.75
CA LEU A 171 -33.14 -14.72 11.06
C LEU A 171 -33.95 -15.89 10.48
N VAL A 172 -33.38 -16.59 9.50
CA VAL A 172 -34.03 -17.70 8.79
C VAL A 172 -33.67 -19.04 9.41
N ALA A 173 -32.40 -19.23 9.74
CA ALA A 173 -31.91 -20.45 10.39
C ALA A 173 -30.66 -20.16 11.22
N PHE A 174 -30.32 -21.08 12.12
CA PHE A 174 -29.05 -21.06 12.84
C PHE A 174 -28.44 -22.46 12.92
N GLY A 175 -27.11 -22.54 12.89
CA GLY A 175 -26.35 -23.79 13.03
C GLY A 175 -26.29 -24.31 14.46
N GLN A 176 -25.53 -25.39 14.68
CA GLN A 176 -25.45 -26.06 15.98
C GLN A 176 -24.79 -25.23 17.11
N ASN A 177 -24.06 -24.16 16.77
CA ASN A 177 -23.41 -23.26 17.74
C ASN A 177 -24.37 -22.19 18.27
N SER A 178 -25.37 -22.60 19.04
CA SER A 178 -26.41 -21.71 19.56
C SER A 178 -25.90 -20.73 20.62
N ASP A 179 -24.93 -21.09 21.46
CA ASP A 179 -24.47 -20.23 22.56
C ASP A 179 -23.70 -18.99 22.07
N GLY A 180 -22.78 -19.16 21.11
CA GLY A 180 -22.03 -18.03 20.53
C GLY A 180 -22.93 -17.07 19.74
N LEU A 181 -23.98 -17.58 19.11
CA LEU A 181 -24.98 -16.76 18.42
C LEU A 181 -25.85 -15.97 19.41
N ILE A 182 -26.20 -16.58 20.55
CA ILE A 182 -26.98 -15.92 21.60
C ILE A 182 -26.20 -14.73 22.17
N ASP A 183 -24.91 -14.91 22.43
CA ASP A 183 -24.04 -13.84 22.94
C ASP A 183 -23.89 -12.70 21.91
N ALA A 184 -23.71 -13.05 20.64
CA ALA A 184 -23.69 -12.06 19.55
C ALA A 184 -25.01 -11.28 19.47
N LEU A 185 -26.16 -11.98 19.39
CA LEU A 185 -27.48 -11.34 19.35
C LEU A 185 -27.76 -10.48 20.59
N GLN A 186 -27.26 -10.88 21.77
CA GLN A 186 -27.39 -10.11 23.00
C GLN A 186 -26.61 -8.80 22.91
N HIS A 187 -25.39 -8.84 22.37
CA HIS A 187 -24.57 -7.66 22.16
C HIS A 187 -25.14 -6.73 21.07
N SER A 188 -25.57 -7.29 19.93
CA SER A 188 -26.04 -6.48 18.78
C SER A 188 -27.44 -5.89 18.99
N LEU A 189 -28.35 -6.61 19.68
CA LEU A 189 -29.75 -6.21 19.87
C LEU A 189 -30.04 -5.64 21.27
N GLY A 190 -29.15 -5.82 22.24
CA GLY A 190 -29.34 -5.40 23.62
C GLY A 190 -30.50 -6.10 24.34
N ARG A 191 -30.91 -7.29 23.87
CA ARG A 191 -32.02 -8.08 24.44
C ARG A 191 -31.53 -9.10 25.46
N SER A 192 -32.41 -9.55 26.35
CA SER A 192 -32.04 -10.55 27.36
C SER A 192 -31.89 -11.94 26.74
N ARG A 193 -31.04 -12.79 27.35
CA ARG A 193 -30.79 -14.17 26.89
C ARG A 193 -32.06 -15.00 26.71
N VAL A 194 -33.06 -14.79 27.58
CA VAL A 194 -34.36 -15.47 27.51
C VAL A 194 -35.13 -15.02 26.26
N GLN A 195 -35.22 -13.71 26.02
CA GLN A 195 -35.90 -13.16 24.84
C GLN A 195 -35.27 -13.61 23.53
N ILE A 196 -33.95 -13.80 23.50
CA ILE A 196 -33.24 -14.29 22.30
C ILE A 196 -33.53 -15.76 22.05
N LYS A 197 -33.57 -16.59 23.11
CA LYS A 197 -33.96 -18.00 22.98
C LYS A 197 -35.39 -18.15 22.49
N ASP A 198 -36.30 -17.33 22.99
CA ASP A 198 -37.69 -17.29 22.52
C ASP A 198 -37.78 -16.85 21.05
N LEU A 199 -36.97 -15.86 20.64
CA LEU A 199 -36.88 -15.38 19.26
C LEU A 199 -36.32 -16.45 18.30
N MET A 200 -35.28 -17.17 18.73
CA MET A 200 -34.71 -18.31 18.00
C MET A 200 -35.69 -19.50 17.93
N GLY A 201 -36.63 -19.62 18.86
CA GLY A 201 -37.70 -20.62 18.82
C GLY A 201 -38.79 -20.32 17.77
N GLN A 202 -38.83 -19.11 17.22
CA GLN A 202 -39.88 -18.62 16.31
C GLN A 202 -39.36 -18.38 14.89
N LEU A 203 -38.46 -19.22 14.39
CA LEU A 203 -37.94 -19.07 13.03
C LEU A 203 -39.04 -19.23 11.96
N PRO A 204 -39.08 -18.37 10.92
CA PRO A 204 -38.23 -17.20 10.71
C PRO A 204 -38.64 -16.00 11.58
N ALA A 205 -37.65 -15.33 12.20
CA ALA A 205 -37.88 -14.25 13.17
C ALA A 205 -37.22 -12.93 12.75
N VAL A 206 -37.94 -11.81 12.93
CA VAL A 206 -37.42 -10.47 12.62
C VAL A 206 -36.54 -9.97 13.77
N LEU A 207 -35.27 -9.69 13.47
CA LEU A 207 -34.30 -9.21 14.46
C LEU A 207 -34.39 -7.68 14.63
N VAL A 208 -34.35 -6.95 13.51
CA VAL A 208 -34.38 -5.48 13.48
C VAL A 208 -35.15 -5.01 12.25
N THR A 209 -35.98 -3.99 12.41
CA THR A 209 -36.70 -3.31 11.33
C THR A 209 -36.19 -1.88 11.16
N ASN A 210 -36.45 -1.31 9.98
CA ASN A 210 -36.16 0.10 9.69
C ASN A 210 -34.68 0.48 9.85
N VAL A 211 -33.78 -0.37 9.38
CA VAL A 211 -32.33 -0.11 9.38
C VAL A 211 -31.81 0.23 8.00
N PRO A 212 -30.79 1.11 7.88
CA PRO A 212 -30.15 1.36 6.60
C PRO A 212 -29.46 0.09 6.11
N ARG A 213 -29.37 -0.08 4.78
CA ARG A 213 -28.76 -1.25 4.13
C ARG A 213 -27.40 -1.62 4.71
N GLN A 214 -26.54 -0.63 4.95
CA GLN A 214 -25.20 -0.84 5.50
C GLN A 214 -25.24 -1.52 6.86
N LYS A 215 -26.14 -1.10 7.75
CA LYS A 215 -26.29 -1.70 9.08
C LYS A 215 -26.88 -3.11 8.98
N ALA A 216 -27.82 -3.34 8.06
CA ALA A 216 -28.37 -4.66 7.80
C ALA A 216 -27.30 -5.65 7.28
N GLU A 217 -26.43 -5.20 6.38
CA GLU A 217 -25.32 -5.99 5.83
C GLU A 217 -24.23 -6.29 6.88
N ILE A 218 -23.88 -5.33 7.73
CA ILE A 218 -22.95 -5.53 8.86
C ILE A 218 -23.51 -6.60 9.81
N LEU A 219 -24.78 -6.46 10.22
CA LEU A 219 -25.47 -7.43 11.08
C LEU A 219 -25.54 -8.82 10.43
N ARG A 220 -25.83 -8.89 9.12
CA ARG A 220 -25.85 -10.17 8.40
C ARG A 220 -24.48 -10.84 8.46
N ASN A 221 -23.41 -10.11 8.16
CA ASN A 221 -22.06 -10.65 8.13
C ASN A 221 -21.59 -11.10 9.53
N GLU A 222 -21.86 -10.31 10.56
CA GLU A 222 -21.54 -10.65 11.96
C GLU A 222 -22.25 -11.95 12.37
N LEU A 223 -23.57 -12.05 12.15
CA LEU A 223 -24.35 -13.22 12.53
C LEU A 223 -24.02 -14.45 11.67
N SER A 224 -23.68 -14.28 10.40
CA SER A 224 -23.21 -15.37 9.55
C SER A 224 -21.87 -15.95 9.96
N GLN A 225 -20.96 -15.15 10.56
CA GLN A 225 -19.73 -15.68 11.16
C GLN A 225 -20.02 -16.61 12.35
N HIS A 226 -21.13 -16.37 13.05
CA HIS A 226 -21.62 -17.23 14.13
C HIS A 226 -22.53 -18.38 13.64
N GLY A 227 -22.55 -18.64 12.33
CA GLY A 227 -23.28 -19.78 11.75
C GLY A 227 -24.80 -19.56 11.62
N ALA A 228 -25.25 -18.30 11.62
CA ALA A 228 -26.65 -17.96 11.34
C ALA A 228 -26.90 -17.66 9.86
N ALA A 229 -28.03 -18.16 9.34
CA ALA A 229 -28.57 -17.75 8.05
C ALA A 229 -29.49 -16.55 8.27
N VAL A 230 -29.04 -15.38 7.80
CA VAL A 230 -29.72 -14.10 7.96
C VAL A 230 -30.00 -13.49 6.59
N GLU A 231 -31.24 -13.05 6.37
CA GLU A 231 -31.65 -12.34 5.16
C GLU A 231 -31.92 -10.87 5.46
N ALA A 232 -31.37 -9.98 4.62
CA ALA A 232 -31.71 -8.57 4.62
C ALA A 232 -32.75 -8.31 3.53
N ARG A 233 -33.98 -8.00 3.91
CA ARG A 233 -35.08 -7.72 2.97
C ARG A 233 -35.37 -6.22 2.95
N PRO A 234 -35.60 -5.60 1.78
CA PRO A 234 -36.07 -4.23 1.72
C PRO A 234 -37.50 -4.18 2.25
N LEU A 235 -37.80 -3.22 3.12
CA LEU A 235 -39.17 -2.88 3.50
C LEU A 235 -39.80 -2.15 2.30
N ALA A 236 -40.85 -2.74 1.74
CA ALA A 236 -41.59 -2.22 0.59
C ALA A 236 -42.31 -0.92 0.90
#